data_AF-A0A2E0PAA9-F1
#
_entry.id   AF-A0A2E0PAA9-F1
#
_cell.length_a   1.000
_cell.length_b   1.000
_cell.length_c   1.000
_cell.angle_alpha   90.00
_cell.angle_beta   90.00
_cell.angle_gamma   90.00
#
_symmetry.space_group_name_H-M   'P 1'
#
loop_
_entity.id
_entity.type
_entity.pdbx_description
1 polymer ?
#
loop_
_entity_poly.entity_id
_entity_poly.type
_entity_poly.pdbx_seq_one_letter_code
_entity_poly.pdbx_strand_id
1 'polypeptide(L)'
;MKISRLFLLLLGCLTLGFACKAQKLFEESSDALPKEIEQMYVKGLQFLSKSQLSSGGFKDNPYGTSPGVVGLAIASMLAHGDDPNHGPHSGNIKRGLSFIINQQNKTTGYIGTTMYNHGFATLALAEAYGAVEDDRLGPSLEKAISLIVTSQKKNPRGGWRYSPESTDADTTVSGAQMVALFAARNAGLAVPETAIQKGLKYFKSCQTPEGGFGYTSNRGPNAARTAIATLVFALAKEKDSATFKKAFNYLRKAPESSSYRQYYLYYGAQAFFHASPQEWNNWNRKNITKLKQSQNEDGSWGGQFGTTFSTSASLLSIALNYRFLPIYER
;
A
#
# COMPACT_ATOMS: atom_id res chain seq x y z
N MET A 1 -62.43 -5.17 -34.47
CA MET A 1 -61.74 -3.87 -34.33
C MET A 1 -61.58 -3.52 -32.86
N LYS A 2 -60.42 -3.83 -32.26
CA LYS A 2 -59.99 -3.30 -30.96
C LYS A 2 -58.45 -3.22 -30.97
N ILE A 3 -57.94 -2.10 -31.47
CA ILE A 3 -56.56 -1.66 -31.28
C ILE A 3 -56.56 -0.90 -29.96
N SER A 4 -55.96 -1.44 -28.89
CA SER A 4 -55.58 -0.61 -27.74
C SER A 4 -54.79 -1.40 -26.69
N ARG A 5 -53.73 -0.77 -26.18
CA ARG A 5 -53.04 -1.03 -24.90
C ARG A 5 -51.84 -1.99 -24.83
N LEU A 6 -51.10 -2.22 -25.92
CA LEU A 6 -49.78 -2.88 -25.82
C LEU A 6 -48.58 -2.04 -26.32
N PHE A 7 -48.78 -0.77 -26.64
CA PHE A 7 -47.71 0.10 -27.19
C PHE A 7 -47.25 1.23 -26.27
N LEU A 8 -47.77 1.31 -25.04
CA LEU A 8 -47.48 2.40 -24.09
C LEU A 8 -46.57 1.99 -22.91
N LEU A 9 -46.07 0.75 -22.88
CA LEU A 9 -45.16 0.25 -21.84
C LEU A 9 -43.70 0.16 -22.29
N LEU A 10 -43.40 0.44 -23.56
CA LEU A 10 -42.04 0.37 -24.13
C LEU A 10 -41.35 1.73 -24.32
N LEU A 11 -41.97 2.83 -23.87
CA LEU A 11 -41.41 4.19 -23.95
C LEU A 11 -41.07 4.82 -22.57
N GLY A 12 -41.01 4.02 -21.50
CA GLY A 12 -40.80 4.50 -20.12
C GLY A 12 -39.45 4.17 -19.48
N CYS A 13 -38.51 3.54 -20.20
CA CYS A 13 -37.22 3.08 -19.65
C CYS A 13 -36.00 3.68 -20.37
N LEU A 14 -36.13 4.87 -20.95
CA LEU A 14 -35.01 5.69 -21.39
C LEU A 14 -35.02 6.96 -20.53
N THR A 15 -33.86 7.33 -20.00
CA THR A 15 -33.58 8.51 -19.16
C THR A 15 -33.72 8.36 -17.64
N LEU A 16 -33.01 7.40 -17.06
CA LEU A 16 -32.27 7.64 -15.81
C LEU A 16 -30.85 7.08 -15.98
N GLY A 17 -30.15 7.59 -17.00
CA GLY A 17 -28.70 7.46 -17.06
C GLY A 17 -28.13 8.31 -15.93
N PHE A 18 -27.96 7.72 -14.74
CA PHE A 18 -26.99 8.26 -13.81
C PHE A 18 -25.68 8.33 -14.57
N ALA A 19 -25.22 9.54 -14.88
CA ALA A 19 -23.89 9.74 -15.40
C ALA A 19 -22.95 9.14 -14.35
N CYS A 20 -22.48 7.92 -14.63
CA CYS A 20 -21.45 7.28 -13.84
C CYS A 20 -20.24 8.19 -14.02
N LYS A 21 -20.01 9.07 -13.05
CA LYS A 21 -18.85 9.96 -13.08
C LYS A 21 -17.65 9.05 -12.91
N ALA A 22 -16.99 8.73 -14.03
CA ALA A 22 -15.69 8.10 -14.01
C ALA A 22 -14.79 8.93 -13.09
N GLN A 23 -14.08 8.24 -12.20
CA GLN A 23 -13.15 8.89 -11.28
C GLN A 23 -12.09 9.61 -12.12
N LYS A 24 -11.96 10.93 -11.96
CA LYS A 24 -10.90 11.69 -12.64
C LYS A 24 -9.54 11.14 -12.20
N LEU A 25 -8.73 10.64 -13.14
CA LEU A 25 -7.35 10.21 -12.86
C LEU A 25 -6.52 11.38 -12.30
N PHE A 26 -6.78 12.61 -12.76
CA PHE A 26 -6.12 13.82 -12.29
C PHE A 26 -7.14 14.87 -11.83
N GLU A 27 -7.00 15.33 -10.58
CA GLU A 27 -7.84 16.40 -10.02
C GLU A 27 -7.38 17.81 -10.45
N GLU A 28 -6.19 17.95 -11.03
CA GLU A 28 -5.62 19.23 -11.45
C GLU A 28 -5.61 19.43 -12.97
N SER A 29 -5.93 20.65 -13.39
CA SER A 29 -6.11 21.09 -14.79
C SER A 29 -4.84 21.62 -15.46
N SER A 30 -3.65 21.35 -14.90
CA SER A 30 -2.36 21.79 -15.45
C SER A 30 -1.63 20.60 -16.07
N ASP A 31 -1.38 20.64 -17.37
CA ASP A 31 -0.69 19.59 -18.13
C ASP A 31 0.78 19.36 -17.69
N ALA A 32 1.36 20.28 -16.92
CA ALA A 32 2.76 20.22 -16.50
C ALA A 32 2.98 19.22 -15.35
N LEU A 33 2.09 19.20 -14.35
CA LEU A 33 2.29 18.35 -13.17
C LEU A 33 2.25 16.84 -13.50
N PRO A 34 1.31 16.34 -14.33
CA PRO A 34 1.33 14.94 -14.76
C PRO A 34 2.62 14.56 -15.48
N LYS A 35 3.16 15.43 -16.35
CA LYS A 35 4.42 15.18 -17.06
C LYS A 35 5.62 15.09 -16.11
N GLU A 36 5.67 15.96 -15.10
CA GLU A 36 6.74 15.93 -14.11
C GLU A 36 6.71 14.67 -13.25
N ILE A 37 5.51 14.25 -12.81
CA ILE A 37 5.32 12.99 -12.09
C ILE A 37 5.81 11.84 -12.94
N GLU A 38 5.37 11.78 -14.20
CA GLU A 38 5.73 10.71 -15.14
C GLU A 38 7.23 10.59 -15.37
N GLN A 39 7.91 11.71 -15.66
CA GLN A 39 9.35 11.73 -15.86
C GLN A 39 10.12 11.23 -14.62
N MET A 40 9.70 11.67 -13.44
CA MET A 40 10.29 11.26 -12.18
C MET A 40 10.04 9.77 -11.90
N TYR A 41 8.82 9.29 -12.20
CA TYR A 41 8.41 7.90 -11.99
C TYR A 41 9.18 6.94 -12.88
N VAL A 42 9.20 7.20 -14.20
CA VAL A 42 9.89 6.38 -15.19
C VAL A 42 11.38 6.29 -14.90
N LYS A 43 12.03 7.39 -14.50
CA LYS A 43 13.44 7.36 -14.08
C LYS A 43 13.67 6.44 -12.88
N GLY A 44 12.79 6.47 -11.88
CA GLY A 44 12.87 5.56 -10.73
C GLY A 44 12.64 4.10 -11.11
N LEU A 45 11.69 3.81 -12.01
CA LEU A 45 11.47 2.46 -12.53
C LEU A 45 12.65 1.93 -13.35
N GLN A 46 13.31 2.80 -14.12
CA GLN A 46 14.54 2.46 -14.84
C GLN A 46 15.67 2.10 -13.87
N PHE A 47 15.85 2.86 -12.79
CA PHE A 47 16.80 2.52 -11.73
C PHE A 47 16.50 1.14 -11.14
N LEU A 48 15.25 0.89 -10.72
CA LEU A 48 14.86 -0.40 -10.15
C LEU A 48 15.10 -1.54 -11.15
N SER A 49 14.70 -1.36 -12.40
CA SER A 49 14.83 -2.38 -13.45
C SER A 49 16.29 -2.73 -13.73
N LYS A 50 17.19 -1.74 -13.77
CA LYS A 50 18.64 -1.93 -13.95
C LYS A 50 19.31 -2.55 -12.73
N SER A 51 18.78 -2.30 -11.53
CA SER A 51 19.33 -2.79 -10.27
C SER A 51 18.86 -4.19 -9.89
N GLN A 52 17.83 -4.72 -10.56
CA GLN A 52 17.29 -6.04 -10.27
C GLN A 52 18.24 -7.14 -10.77
N LEU A 53 18.53 -8.09 -9.90
CA LEU A 53 19.33 -9.27 -10.18
C LEU A 53 18.51 -10.33 -10.93
N SER A 54 19.18 -11.26 -11.60
CA SER A 54 18.54 -12.41 -12.25
C SER A 54 17.76 -13.28 -11.27
N SER A 55 18.15 -13.30 -9.99
CA SER A 55 17.43 -13.99 -8.91
C SER A 55 16.10 -13.33 -8.53
N GLY A 56 15.82 -12.11 -8.99
CA GLY A 56 14.60 -11.33 -8.69
C GLY A 56 14.74 -10.34 -7.53
N GLY A 57 15.79 -10.47 -6.70
CA GLY A 57 16.19 -9.45 -5.73
C GLY A 57 16.89 -8.25 -6.38
N PHE A 58 17.42 -7.33 -5.59
CA PHE A 58 18.10 -6.12 -6.07
C PHE A 58 19.53 -6.02 -5.55
N LYS A 59 20.40 -5.39 -6.35
CA LYS A 59 21.81 -5.11 -6.02
C LYS A 59 21.91 -3.95 -5.01
N ASP A 60 21.43 -4.19 -3.80
CA ASP A 60 21.43 -3.24 -2.68
C ASP A 60 21.56 -4.04 -1.38
N ASN A 61 22.61 -3.82 -0.60
CA ASN A 61 22.91 -4.60 0.61
C ASN A 61 22.68 -3.74 1.85
N PRO A 62 22.00 -4.23 2.91
CA PRO A 62 21.47 -5.61 3.08
C PRO A 62 20.05 -5.82 2.60
N TYR A 63 19.36 -4.77 2.16
CA TYR A 63 17.89 -4.81 2.08
C TYR A 63 17.35 -5.23 0.71
N GLY A 64 18.11 -5.13 -0.37
CA GLY A 64 17.67 -5.42 -1.74
C GLY A 64 17.26 -6.87 -1.98
N THR A 65 17.69 -7.81 -1.14
CA THR A 65 17.26 -9.23 -1.16
C THR A 65 16.27 -9.57 -0.04
N SER A 66 15.75 -8.57 0.68
CA SER A 66 14.63 -8.78 1.59
C SER A 66 13.32 -8.93 0.79
N PRO A 67 12.52 -9.99 0.99
CA PRO A 67 11.25 -10.17 0.29
C PRO A 67 10.28 -8.99 0.43
N GLY A 68 10.33 -8.26 1.55
CA GLY A 68 9.49 -7.07 1.73
C GLY A 68 9.91 -5.90 0.86
N VAL A 69 11.22 -5.69 0.68
CA VAL A 69 11.75 -4.63 -0.20
C VAL A 69 11.54 -5.00 -1.66
N VAL A 70 11.76 -6.26 -2.02
CA VAL A 70 11.40 -6.78 -3.35
C VAL A 70 9.91 -6.57 -3.60
N GLY A 71 9.05 -6.89 -2.63
CA GLY A 71 7.61 -6.67 -2.73
C GLY A 71 7.23 -5.22 -3.01
N LEU A 72 7.80 -4.26 -2.28
CA LEU A 72 7.53 -2.83 -2.53
C LEU A 72 8.05 -2.36 -3.89
N ALA A 73 9.20 -2.87 -4.35
CA ALA A 73 9.69 -2.56 -5.69
C ALA A 73 8.75 -3.09 -6.78
N ILE A 74 8.23 -4.31 -6.63
CA ILE A 74 7.25 -4.87 -7.56
C ILE A 74 5.93 -4.11 -7.51
N ALA A 75 5.45 -3.76 -6.30
CA ALA A 75 4.26 -2.92 -6.16
C ALA A 75 4.43 -1.57 -6.86
N SER A 76 5.62 -0.96 -6.82
CA SER A 76 5.89 0.29 -7.56
C SER A 76 5.85 0.12 -9.08
N MET A 77 6.31 -1.02 -9.61
CA MET A 77 6.18 -1.31 -11.04
C MET A 77 4.73 -1.52 -11.44
N LEU A 78 3.96 -2.27 -10.64
CA LEU A 78 2.52 -2.48 -10.87
C LEU A 78 1.73 -1.16 -10.79
N ALA A 79 2.09 -0.28 -9.86
CA ALA A 79 1.37 0.97 -9.63
C ALA A 79 1.50 2.01 -10.76
N HIS A 80 2.43 1.79 -11.70
CA HIS A 80 2.56 2.61 -12.90
C HIS A 80 1.44 2.36 -13.91
N GLY A 81 0.88 1.14 -13.94
CA GLY A 81 -0.23 0.76 -14.82
C GLY A 81 0.16 0.19 -16.18
N ASP A 82 1.45 -0.07 -16.43
CA ASP A 82 1.87 -0.86 -17.60
C ASP A 82 1.30 -2.28 -17.54
N ASP A 83 1.08 -2.91 -18.71
CA ASP A 83 0.68 -4.33 -18.78
C ASP A 83 1.71 -5.20 -18.03
N PRO A 84 1.33 -5.86 -16.93
CA PRO A 84 2.28 -6.61 -16.11
C PRO A 84 2.66 -7.98 -16.72
N ASN A 85 1.97 -8.40 -17.79
CA ASN A 85 2.20 -9.66 -18.49
C ASN A 85 3.07 -9.50 -19.73
N HIS A 86 2.92 -8.38 -20.45
CA HIS A 86 3.60 -8.12 -21.73
C HIS A 86 4.32 -6.77 -21.83
N GLY A 87 4.14 -5.87 -20.86
CA GLY A 87 4.73 -4.54 -20.84
C GLY A 87 6.22 -4.51 -20.49
N PRO A 88 6.83 -3.32 -20.47
CA PRO A 88 8.27 -3.13 -20.32
C PRO A 88 8.84 -3.70 -19.01
N HIS A 89 8.03 -3.72 -17.95
CA HIS A 89 8.43 -4.22 -16.62
C HIS A 89 7.93 -5.64 -16.32
N SER A 90 7.23 -6.30 -17.25
CA SER A 90 6.64 -7.63 -17.03
C SER A 90 7.65 -8.68 -16.57
N GLY A 91 8.83 -8.72 -17.21
CA GLY A 91 9.92 -9.61 -16.81
C GLY A 91 10.47 -9.31 -15.42
N ASN A 92 10.54 -8.04 -15.03
CA ASN A 92 10.98 -7.64 -13.69
C ASN A 92 9.97 -8.04 -12.61
N ILE A 93 8.68 -7.83 -12.89
CA ILE A 93 7.56 -8.22 -12.02
C ILE A 93 7.57 -9.74 -11.81
N LYS A 94 7.57 -10.54 -12.88
CA LYS A 94 7.57 -12.01 -12.81
C LYS A 94 8.76 -12.58 -12.04
N ARG A 95 9.97 -12.00 -12.20
CA ARG A 95 11.16 -12.41 -11.42
C ARG A 95 11.04 -12.05 -9.94
N GLY A 96 10.56 -10.85 -9.60
CA GLY A 96 10.38 -10.44 -8.20
C GLY A 96 9.32 -11.25 -7.47
N LEU A 97 8.19 -11.55 -8.14
CA LEU A 97 7.16 -12.43 -7.59
C LEU A 97 7.69 -13.85 -7.40
N SER A 98 8.43 -14.39 -8.37
CA SER A 98 9.09 -15.70 -8.23
C SER A 98 10.08 -15.73 -7.06
N PHE A 99 10.84 -14.65 -6.84
CA PHE A 99 11.72 -14.52 -5.68
C PHE A 99 10.94 -14.59 -4.36
N ILE A 100 9.84 -13.85 -4.26
CA ILE A 100 8.97 -13.84 -3.06
C ILE A 100 8.40 -15.24 -2.78
N ILE A 101 7.85 -15.89 -3.81
CA ILE A 101 7.26 -17.24 -3.70
C ILE A 101 8.33 -18.25 -3.28
N ASN A 102 9.54 -18.18 -3.84
CA ASN A 102 10.65 -19.08 -3.47
C ASN A 102 11.14 -18.89 -2.03
N GLN A 103 10.93 -17.70 -1.46
CA GLN A 103 11.25 -17.39 -0.06
C GLN A 103 10.11 -17.75 0.90
N GLN A 104 8.96 -18.20 0.40
CA GLN A 104 7.85 -18.65 1.22
C GLN A 104 8.12 -20.06 1.76
N ASN A 105 8.04 -20.21 3.09
CA ASN A 105 8.04 -21.51 3.73
C ASN A 105 6.80 -22.31 3.29
N LYS A 106 7.04 -23.48 2.69
CA LYS A 106 5.97 -24.32 2.09
C LYS A 106 4.92 -24.79 3.09
N THR A 107 5.29 -24.93 4.36
CA THR A 107 4.44 -25.45 5.44
C THR A 107 3.74 -24.32 6.19
N THR A 108 4.48 -23.28 6.61
CA THR A 108 3.92 -22.22 7.47
C THR A 108 3.36 -21.04 6.69
N GLY A 109 3.74 -20.87 5.41
CA GLY A 109 3.40 -19.67 4.63
C GLY A 109 4.26 -18.45 4.96
N TYR A 110 5.24 -18.56 5.86
CA TYR A 110 6.11 -17.44 6.26
C TYR A 110 7.05 -17.03 5.14
N ILE A 111 7.15 -15.72 4.90
CA ILE A 111 7.94 -15.16 3.80
C ILE A 111 9.06 -14.29 4.39
N GLY A 112 10.30 -14.65 4.10
CA GLY A 112 11.48 -13.97 4.62
C GLY A 112 11.76 -14.30 6.09
N THR A 113 12.42 -13.38 6.79
CA THR A 113 12.92 -13.62 8.16
C THR A 113 12.21 -12.80 9.21
N THR A 114 11.43 -11.79 8.82
CA THR A 114 10.64 -10.95 9.72
C THR A 114 9.19 -10.82 9.24
N MET A 115 8.26 -10.62 10.17
CA MET A 115 6.88 -10.28 9.81
C MET A 115 6.77 -8.98 9.01
N TYR A 116 7.77 -8.10 9.08
CA TYR A 116 7.88 -6.96 8.15
C TYR A 116 8.03 -7.41 6.70
N ASN A 117 8.92 -8.36 6.45
CA ASN A 117 9.12 -8.89 5.11
C ASN A 117 7.86 -9.62 4.66
N HIS A 118 7.27 -10.39 5.55
CA HIS A 118 6.03 -11.11 5.30
C HIS A 118 4.88 -10.18 4.91
N GLY A 119 4.62 -9.12 5.66
CA GLY A 119 3.53 -8.17 5.38
C GLY A 119 3.70 -7.48 4.03
N PHE A 120 4.86 -6.91 3.75
CA PHE A 120 5.09 -6.22 2.47
C PHE A 120 5.17 -7.17 1.26
N ALA A 121 5.68 -8.38 1.44
CA ALA A 121 5.64 -9.39 0.39
C ALA A 121 4.22 -9.87 0.12
N THR A 122 3.41 -10.05 1.17
CA THR A 122 1.99 -10.43 1.05
C THR A 122 1.19 -9.34 0.34
N LEU A 123 1.45 -8.07 0.66
CA LEU A 123 0.89 -6.94 -0.09
C LEU A 123 1.22 -7.07 -1.59
N ALA A 124 2.48 -7.29 -1.96
CA ALA A 124 2.85 -7.43 -3.37
C ALA A 124 2.18 -8.62 -4.07
N LEU A 125 2.03 -9.76 -3.37
CA LEU A 125 1.27 -10.90 -3.88
C LEU A 125 -0.21 -10.55 -4.10
N ALA A 126 -0.82 -9.78 -3.19
CA ALA A 126 -2.21 -9.34 -3.29
C ALA A 126 -2.41 -8.36 -4.45
N GLU A 127 -1.52 -7.37 -4.62
CA GLU A 127 -1.61 -6.40 -5.74
C GLU A 127 -1.34 -7.05 -7.11
N ALA A 128 -0.55 -8.12 -7.15
CA ALA A 128 -0.31 -8.88 -8.38
C ALA A 128 -1.45 -9.86 -8.71
N TYR A 129 -2.24 -10.28 -7.71
CA TYR A 129 -3.28 -11.28 -7.88
C TYR A 129 -4.40 -10.76 -8.78
N GLY A 130 -4.68 -11.50 -9.86
CA GLY A 130 -5.65 -11.11 -10.88
C GLY A 130 -5.10 -10.16 -11.96
N ALA A 131 -3.99 -9.48 -11.70
CA ALA A 131 -3.31 -8.64 -12.69
C ALA A 131 -2.22 -9.42 -13.46
N VAL A 132 -1.49 -10.30 -12.77
CA VAL A 132 -0.40 -11.09 -13.33
C VAL A 132 -0.86 -12.52 -13.60
N GLU A 133 -0.58 -13.01 -14.81
CA GLU A 133 -0.81 -14.39 -15.24
C GLU A 133 0.24 -15.33 -14.60
N ASP A 134 -0.01 -15.72 -13.35
CA ASP A 134 0.79 -16.71 -12.63
C ASP A 134 -0.07 -17.48 -11.60
N ASP A 135 -0.42 -18.72 -11.93
CA ASP A 135 -1.29 -19.58 -11.12
C ASP A 135 -0.75 -19.86 -9.71
N ARG A 136 0.54 -19.60 -9.47
CA ARG A 136 1.15 -19.78 -8.14
C ARG A 136 0.75 -18.68 -7.16
N LEU A 137 0.26 -17.53 -7.64
CA LEU A 137 -0.05 -16.37 -6.80
C LEU A 137 -1.18 -16.65 -5.82
N GLY A 138 -2.29 -17.25 -6.27
CA GLY A 138 -3.44 -17.56 -5.41
C GLY A 138 -3.04 -18.43 -4.21
N PRO A 139 -2.49 -19.64 -4.42
CA PRO A 139 -2.08 -20.52 -3.33
C PRO A 139 -0.99 -19.90 -2.42
N SER A 140 -0.07 -19.11 -2.98
CA SER A 140 0.95 -18.41 -2.19
C SER A 140 0.33 -17.33 -1.29
N LEU A 141 -0.60 -16.53 -1.82
CA LEU A 141 -1.28 -15.47 -1.10
C LEU A 141 -2.17 -16.04 0.02
N GLU A 142 -2.93 -17.10 -0.24
CA GLU A 142 -3.76 -17.78 0.77
C GLU A 142 -2.93 -18.25 1.97
N LYS A 143 -1.79 -18.90 1.71
CA LYS A 143 -0.86 -19.33 2.78
C LYS A 143 -0.33 -18.15 3.57
N ALA A 144 0.01 -17.05 2.90
CA ALA A 144 0.53 -15.88 3.56
C ALA A 144 -0.51 -15.24 4.50
N ILE A 145 -1.75 -15.06 4.02
CA ILE A 145 -2.86 -14.55 4.84
C ILE A 145 -3.13 -15.47 6.04
N SER A 146 -3.12 -16.79 5.82
CA SER A 146 -3.32 -17.77 6.87
C SER A 146 -2.29 -17.63 7.99
N LEU A 147 -1.02 -17.37 7.65
CA LEU A 147 0.01 -17.09 8.64
C LEU A 147 -0.27 -15.80 9.40
N ILE A 148 -0.60 -14.69 8.72
CA ILE A 148 -0.91 -13.41 9.37
C ILE A 148 -2.01 -13.61 10.42
N VAL A 149 -3.11 -14.26 10.04
CA VAL A 149 -4.25 -14.52 10.92
C VAL A 149 -3.87 -15.45 12.08
N THR A 150 -3.12 -16.51 11.81
CA THR A 150 -2.73 -17.49 12.83
C THR A 150 -1.76 -16.90 13.84
N SER A 151 -0.77 -16.12 13.38
CA SER A 151 0.15 -15.38 14.25
C SER A 151 -0.60 -14.43 15.18
N GLN A 152 -1.57 -13.66 14.66
CA GLN A 152 -2.37 -12.75 15.48
C GLN A 152 -3.20 -13.48 16.54
N LYS A 153 -3.76 -14.65 16.19
CA LYS A 153 -4.59 -15.45 17.11
C LYS A 153 -3.79 -15.89 18.34
N LYS A 154 -2.50 -16.20 18.18
CA LYS A 154 -1.59 -16.58 19.28
C LYS A 154 -1.10 -15.39 20.09
N ASN A 155 -1.21 -14.17 19.56
CA ASN A 155 -0.69 -12.97 20.19
C ASN A 155 -1.71 -12.33 21.15
N PRO A 156 -1.42 -12.22 22.46
CA PRO A 156 -2.37 -11.69 23.45
C PRO A 156 -2.68 -10.19 23.28
N ARG A 157 -1.85 -9.44 22.52
CA ARG A 157 -2.09 -8.02 22.22
C ARG A 157 -3.06 -7.83 21.05
N GLY A 158 -3.34 -8.86 20.26
CA GLY A 158 -4.14 -8.76 19.04
C GLY A 158 -3.46 -7.99 17.90
N GLY A 159 -2.14 -7.79 17.99
CA GLY A 159 -1.31 -7.20 16.94
C GLY A 159 -0.18 -8.14 16.51
N TRP A 160 0.84 -7.59 15.87
CA TRP A 160 2.00 -8.33 15.37
C TRP A 160 3.32 -7.64 15.74
N ARG A 161 4.38 -8.44 15.77
CA ARG A 161 5.78 -8.04 15.96
C ARG A 161 6.64 -8.85 14.98
N TYR A 162 7.96 -8.72 15.08
CA TYR A 162 8.95 -9.25 14.16
C TYR A 162 8.89 -10.77 13.89
N SER A 163 8.32 -11.60 14.77
CA SER A 163 8.19 -13.06 14.58
C SER A 163 6.72 -13.50 14.58
N PRO A 164 6.35 -14.55 13.82
CA PRO A 164 5.01 -15.14 13.88
C PRO A 164 4.59 -15.61 15.28
N GLU A 165 5.55 -16.00 16.11
CA GLU A 165 5.33 -16.50 17.47
C GLU A 165 5.51 -15.42 18.56
N SER A 166 5.67 -14.15 18.17
CA SER A 166 5.78 -13.05 19.13
C SER A 166 4.53 -12.90 20.00
N THR A 167 4.73 -12.58 21.27
CA THR A 167 3.65 -12.31 22.25
C THR A 167 3.49 -10.82 22.58
N ASP A 168 4.38 -9.97 22.06
CA ASP A 168 4.29 -8.51 22.04
C ASP A 168 3.83 -8.00 20.68
N ALA A 169 3.59 -6.70 20.53
CA ALA A 169 3.16 -6.11 19.26
C ALA A 169 3.63 -4.66 19.15
N ASP A 170 3.74 -4.17 17.91
CA ASP A 170 4.01 -2.77 17.60
C ASP A 170 3.14 -2.22 16.46
N THR A 171 3.00 -0.89 16.40
CA THR A 171 2.18 -0.19 15.40
C THR A 171 2.71 -0.31 13.97
N THR A 172 3.98 -0.57 13.79
CA THR A 172 4.65 -0.53 12.49
C THR A 172 4.60 -1.88 11.76
N VAL A 173 4.88 -3.00 12.43
CA VAL A 173 4.69 -4.37 11.92
C VAL A 173 3.21 -4.68 11.79
N SER A 174 2.40 -4.30 12.81
CA SER A 174 0.95 -4.47 12.73
C SER A 174 0.36 -3.67 11.57
N GLY A 175 0.93 -2.50 11.26
CA GLY A 175 0.57 -1.72 10.08
C GLY A 175 0.77 -2.48 8.78
N ALA A 176 1.96 -3.05 8.59
CA ALA A 176 2.28 -3.84 7.39
C ALA A 176 1.33 -5.04 7.24
N GLN A 177 1.00 -5.73 8.34
CA GLN A 177 0.06 -6.86 8.30
C GLN A 177 -1.36 -6.40 7.97
N MET A 178 -1.84 -5.32 8.60
CA MET A 178 -3.18 -4.81 8.35
C MET A 178 -3.35 -4.35 6.90
N VAL A 179 -2.37 -3.63 6.34
CA VAL A 179 -2.43 -3.23 4.92
C VAL A 179 -2.43 -4.45 3.99
N ALA A 180 -1.64 -5.48 4.28
CA ALA A 180 -1.68 -6.73 3.51
C ALA A 180 -3.03 -7.45 3.59
N LEU A 181 -3.67 -7.48 4.77
CA LEU A 181 -5.01 -8.03 4.95
C LEU A 181 -6.07 -7.24 4.18
N PHE A 182 -5.97 -5.90 4.14
CA PHE A 182 -6.88 -5.09 3.33
C PHE A 182 -6.66 -5.31 1.83
N ALA A 183 -5.41 -5.38 1.37
CA ALA A 183 -5.09 -5.68 -0.03
C ALA A 183 -5.63 -7.04 -0.45
N ALA A 184 -5.46 -8.07 0.39
CA ALA A 184 -6.04 -9.40 0.15
C ALA A 184 -7.56 -9.38 0.02
N ARG A 185 -8.25 -8.58 0.86
CA ARG A 185 -9.71 -8.41 0.77
C ARG A 185 -10.11 -7.74 -0.55
N ASN A 186 -9.38 -6.71 -0.98
CA ASN A 186 -9.62 -6.04 -2.27
C ASN A 186 -9.35 -6.97 -3.45
N ALA A 187 -8.39 -7.90 -3.32
CA ALA A 187 -8.10 -8.95 -4.28
C ALA A 187 -9.15 -10.09 -4.29
N GLY A 188 -10.20 -10.00 -3.47
CA GLY A 188 -11.32 -10.95 -3.43
C GLY A 188 -11.13 -12.15 -2.48
N LEU A 189 -10.04 -12.18 -1.70
CA LEU A 189 -9.81 -13.26 -0.73
C LEU A 189 -10.54 -13.02 0.59
N ALA A 190 -10.99 -14.11 1.21
CA ALA A 190 -11.67 -14.07 2.49
C ALA A 190 -10.71 -13.71 3.64
N VAL A 191 -10.94 -12.56 4.27
CA VAL A 191 -10.19 -12.10 5.45
C VAL A 191 -11.13 -12.00 6.65
N PRO A 192 -10.89 -12.76 7.75
CA PRO A 192 -11.76 -12.74 8.91
C PRO A 192 -11.90 -11.34 9.51
N GLU A 193 -13.14 -10.85 9.63
CA GLU A 193 -13.40 -9.53 10.21
C GLU A 193 -12.90 -9.42 11.65
N THR A 194 -12.91 -10.54 12.39
CA THR A 194 -12.34 -10.60 13.74
C THR A 194 -10.85 -10.29 13.79
N ALA A 195 -10.09 -10.59 12.73
CA ALA A 195 -8.67 -10.24 12.65
C ALA A 195 -8.48 -8.72 12.48
N ILE A 196 -9.28 -8.10 11.61
CA ILE A 196 -9.30 -6.65 11.40
C ILE A 196 -9.65 -5.94 12.72
N GLN A 197 -10.74 -6.35 13.38
CA GLN A 197 -11.20 -5.72 14.61
C GLN A 197 -10.18 -5.84 15.76
N LYS A 198 -9.49 -6.98 15.89
CA LYS A 198 -8.39 -7.14 16.85
C LYS A 198 -7.22 -6.19 16.55
N GLY A 199 -6.84 -6.04 15.29
CA GLY A 199 -5.80 -5.12 14.87
C GLY A 199 -6.17 -3.66 15.17
N LEU A 200 -7.41 -3.25 14.84
CA LEU A 200 -7.92 -1.91 15.14
C LEU A 200 -7.95 -1.63 16.65
N LYS A 201 -8.35 -2.61 17.47
CA LYS A 201 -8.30 -2.52 18.93
C LYS A 201 -6.87 -2.32 19.43
N TYR A 202 -5.91 -3.06 18.87
CA TYR A 202 -4.49 -2.88 19.21
C TYR A 202 -4.02 -1.46 18.87
N PHE A 203 -4.32 -0.95 17.66
CA PHE A 203 -3.99 0.43 17.29
C PHE A 203 -4.61 1.45 18.25
N LYS A 204 -5.90 1.30 18.59
CA LYS A 204 -6.58 2.18 19.56
C LYS A 204 -5.82 2.25 20.91
N SER A 205 -5.21 1.15 21.35
CA SER A 205 -4.39 1.12 22.58
C SER A 205 -3.06 1.89 22.48
N CYS A 206 -2.60 2.19 21.27
CA CYS A 206 -1.38 2.95 21.01
C CYS A 206 -1.62 4.43 20.71
N GLN A 207 -2.89 4.88 20.63
CA GLN A 207 -3.21 6.28 20.41
C GLN A 207 -2.93 7.11 21.67
N THR A 208 -2.17 8.18 21.51
CA THR A 208 -1.81 9.11 22.59
C THR A 208 -2.93 10.14 22.80
N PRO A 209 -3.00 10.83 23.96
CA PRO A 209 -4.04 11.82 24.23
C PRO A 209 -4.14 12.94 23.19
N GLU A 210 -3.00 13.36 22.64
CA GLU A 210 -2.87 14.37 21.57
C GLU A 210 -3.23 13.84 20.16
N GLY A 211 -3.57 12.55 20.04
CA GLY A 211 -4.11 11.93 18.83
C GLY A 211 -3.09 11.17 17.98
N GLY A 212 -1.79 11.36 18.20
CA GLY A 212 -0.73 10.62 17.54
C GLY A 212 -0.64 9.15 17.98
N PHE A 213 0.24 8.37 17.37
CA PHE A 213 0.41 6.95 17.70
C PHE A 213 1.83 6.63 18.17
N GLY A 214 1.90 6.00 19.34
CA GLY A 214 3.14 5.46 19.91
C GLY A 214 3.53 4.11 19.28
N TYR A 215 4.61 3.50 19.79
CA TYR A 215 5.23 2.33 19.15
C TYR A 215 4.59 1.04 19.62
N THR A 216 4.63 0.79 20.93
CA THR A 216 4.02 -0.37 21.60
C THR A 216 3.01 0.05 22.67
N SER A 217 2.81 1.35 22.84
CA SER A 217 1.99 1.99 23.88
C SER A 217 1.48 3.35 23.40
N ASN A 218 0.65 4.00 24.21
CA ASN A 218 0.13 5.35 23.98
C ASN A 218 1.12 6.48 24.31
N ARG A 219 2.43 6.27 24.06
CA ARG A 219 3.50 7.23 24.38
C ARG A 219 4.43 7.48 23.20
N GLY A 220 5.01 8.69 23.18
CA GLY A 220 6.03 9.11 22.24
C GLY A 220 5.59 8.97 20.79
N PRO A 221 4.55 9.69 20.34
CA PRO A 221 4.04 9.57 18.98
C PRO A 221 5.01 10.16 17.95
N ASN A 222 4.88 9.77 16.69
CA ASN A 222 5.54 10.45 15.58
C ASN A 222 4.72 10.40 14.29
N ALA A 223 5.16 11.15 13.27
CA ALA A 223 4.48 11.25 11.98
C ALA A 223 4.35 9.89 11.29
N ALA A 224 5.40 9.07 11.24
CA ALA A 224 5.40 7.77 10.56
C ALA A 224 4.38 6.78 11.16
N ARG A 225 4.41 6.57 12.48
CA ARG A 225 3.46 5.68 13.17
C ARG A 225 2.03 6.20 13.10
N THR A 226 1.84 7.52 13.15
CA THR A 226 0.53 8.12 13.00
C THR A 226 0.00 7.99 11.57
N ALA A 227 0.85 8.10 10.55
CA ALA A 227 0.48 7.86 9.15
C ALA A 227 -0.01 6.42 8.95
N ILE A 228 0.72 5.43 9.48
CA ILE A 228 0.32 4.01 9.44
C ILE A 228 -1.06 3.81 10.06
N ALA A 229 -1.26 4.29 11.29
CA ALA A 229 -2.52 4.12 11.98
C ALA A 229 -3.67 4.82 11.25
N THR A 230 -3.44 6.04 10.77
CA THR A 230 -4.43 6.82 10.00
C THR A 230 -4.84 6.06 8.74
N LEU A 231 -3.89 5.49 8.01
CA LEU A 231 -4.17 4.64 6.86
C LEU A 231 -4.99 3.41 7.25
N VAL A 232 -4.59 2.69 8.30
CA VAL A 232 -5.30 1.50 8.78
C VAL A 232 -6.77 1.81 9.08
N PHE A 233 -7.06 2.92 9.78
CA PHE A 233 -8.45 3.33 10.03
C PHE A 233 -9.17 3.79 8.77
N ALA A 234 -8.48 4.40 7.80
CA ALA A 234 -9.07 4.76 6.51
C ALA A 234 -9.49 3.52 5.70
N LEU A 235 -8.60 2.52 5.60
CA LEU A 235 -8.86 1.26 4.90
C LEU A 235 -9.96 0.44 5.59
N ALA A 236 -10.04 0.52 6.92
CA ALA A 236 -11.15 -0.03 7.70
C ALA A 236 -12.49 0.71 7.52
N LYS A 237 -12.53 1.76 6.68
CA LYS A 237 -13.68 2.65 6.49
C LYS A 237 -14.16 3.33 7.80
N GLU A 238 -13.28 3.52 8.79
CA GLU A 238 -13.56 4.20 10.07
C GLU A 238 -13.18 5.70 10.06
N LYS A 239 -13.26 6.38 8.90
CA LYS A 239 -12.85 7.80 8.77
C LYS A 239 -13.66 8.77 9.63
N ASP A 240 -14.90 8.42 9.97
CA ASP A 240 -15.75 9.25 10.82
C ASP A 240 -15.49 9.07 12.32
N SER A 241 -14.69 8.07 12.70
CA SER A 241 -14.35 7.78 14.09
C SER A 241 -13.55 8.93 14.73
N ALA A 242 -13.72 9.09 16.05
CA ALA A 242 -12.90 10.02 16.83
C ALA A 242 -11.41 9.66 16.75
N THR A 243 -11.09 8.37 16.69
CA THR A 243 -9.71 7.87 16.55
C THR A 243 -9.07 8.37 15.26
N PHE A 244 -9.73 8.20 14.12
CA PHE A 244 -9.22 8.68 12.83
C PHE A 244 -9.07 10.21 12.82
N LYS A 245 -10.10 10.95 13.23
CA LYS A 245 -10.10 12.41 13.24
C LYS A 245 -8.96 12.98 14.08
N LYS A 246 -8.72 12.42 15.28
CA LYS A 246 -7.58 12.80 16.13
C LYS A 246 -6.23 12.45 15.49
N ALA A 247 -6.12 11.25 14.90
CA ALA A 247 -4.91 10.79 14.21
C ALA A 247 -4.52 11.73 13.06
N PHE A 248 -5.49 12.04 12.20
CA PHE A 248 -5.26 12.89 11.04
C PHE A 248 -4.96 14.34 11.45
N ASN A 249 -5.63 14.87 12.48
CA ASN A 249 -5.32 16.19 13.02
C ASN A 249 -3.90 16.30 13.59
N TYR A 250 -3.41 15.25 14.25
CA TYR A 250 -2.01 15.17 14.66
C TYR A 250 -1.09 15.11 13.43
N LEU A 251 -1.38 14.21 12.49
CA LEU A 251 -0.56 13.95 11.30
C LEU A 251 -0.34 15.21 10.45
N ARG A 252 -1.37 16.04 10.30
CA ARG A 252 -1.31 17.33 9.59
C ARG A 252 -0.29 18.32 10.17
N LYS A 253 -0.04 18.24 11.48
CA LYS A 253 0.82 19.17 12.22
C LYS A 253 2.18 18.54 12.55
N ALA A 254 2.29 17.22 12.45
CA ALA A 254 3.49 16.50 12.80
C ALA A 254 4.65 16.90 11.88
N PRO A 255 5.84 17.18 12.43
CA PRO A 255 7.00 17.48 11.60
C PRO A 255 7.36 16.25 10.77
N GLU A 256 7.68 16.47 9.50
CA GLU A 256 8.35 15.47 8.67
C GLU A 256 9.76 15.25 9.25
N SER A 257 9.96 14.13 9.96
CA SER A 257 11.29 13.74 10.42
C SER A 257 12.15 13.25 9.24
N SER A 258 13.45 13.54 9.27
CA SER A 258 14.42 12.90 8.38
C SER A 258 14.51 11.39 8.66
N SER A 259 14.38 10.99 9.92
CA SER A 259 14.35 9.58 10.32
C SER A 259 13.09 8.91 9.78
N TYR A 260 13.27 7.75 9.14
CA TYR A 260 12.18 6.99 8.52
C TYR A 260 11.39 7.76 7.45
N ARG A 261 11.98 8.77 6.79
CA ARG A 261 11.30 9.64 5.82
C ARG A 261 10.55 8.85 4.75
N GLN A 262 11.20 7.94 4.05
CA GLN A 262 10.59 7.17 2.95
C GLN A 262 9.50 6.23 3.46
N TYR A 263 9.67 5.69 4.66
CA TYR A 263 8.63 4.92 5.33
C TYR A 263 7.40 5.79 5.63
N TYR A 264 7.60 7.02 6.10
CA TYR A 264 6.52 8.00 6.23
C TYR A 264 5.89 8.36 4.88
N LEU A 265 6.67 8.57 3.82
CA LEU A 265 6.12 8.93 2.50
C LEU A 265 5.15 7.85 1.99
N TYR A 266 5.52 6.59 2.11
CA TYR A 266 4.69 5.46 1.67
C TYR A 266 3.31 5.42 2.36
N TYR A 267 3.28 5.48 3.70
CA TYR A 267 2.02 5.45 4.45
C TYR A 267 1.28 6.79 4.45
N GLY A 268 2.04 7.88 4.53
CA GLY A 268 1.54 9.26 4.58
C GLY A 268 0.77 9.60 3.31
N ALA A 269 1.32 9.28 2.14
CA ALA A 269 0.63 9.52 0.87
C ALA A 269 -0.77 8.91 0.86
N GLN A 270 -0.89 7.63 1.25
CA GLN A 270 -2.18 6.94 1.30
C GLN A 270 -3.09 7.54 2.38
N ALA A 271 -2.57 7.87 3.56
CA ALA A 271 -3.37 8.50 4.62
C ALA A 271 -3.96 9.85 4.18
N PHE A 272 -3.16 10.73 3.57
CA PHE A 272 -3.64 12.00 3.02
C PHE A 272 -4.60 11.78 1.84
N PHE A 273 -4.31 10.79 0.99
CA PHE A 273 -5.18 10.43 -0.13
C PHE A 273 -6.57 9.98 0.32
N HIS A 274 -6.70 9.15 1.35
CA HIS A 274 -8.02 8.71 1.83
C HIS A 274 -8.75 9.74 2.70
N ALA A 275 -8.02 10.72 3.27
CA ALA A 275 -8.59 11.74 4.14
C ALA A 275 -9.54 12.68 3.37
N SER A 276 -9.04 13.40 2.36
CA SER A 276 -9.87 14.19 1.46
C SER A 276 -9.10 14.62 0.19
N PRO A 277 -9.80 14.94 -0.92
CA PRO A 277 -9.20 15.57 -2.10
C PRO A 277 -8.31 16.78 -1.78
N GLN A 278 -8.80 17.69 -0.95
CA GLN A 278 -8.08 18.93 -0.61
C GLN A 278 -6.79 18.65 0.15
N GLU A 279 -6.84 17.76 1.13
CA GLU A 279 -5.67 17.39 1.94
C GLU A 279 -4.63 16.65 1.10
N TRP A 280 -5.09 15.73 0.24
CA TRP A 280 -4.24 15.05 -0.75
C TRP A 280 -3.51 16.04 -1.64
N ASN A 281 -4.22 16.95 -2.31
CA ASN A 281 -3.61 17.88 -3.27
C ASN A 281 -2.56 18.77 -2.61
N ASN A 282 -2.83 19.25 -1.39
CA ASN A 282 -1.87 20.06 -0.62
C ASN A 282 -0.62 19.28 -0.22
N TRP A 283 -0.77 18.04 0.23
CA TRP A 283 0.35 17.19 0.62
C TRP A 283 1.16 16.72 -0.60
N ASN A 284 0.48 16.26 -1.64
CA ASN A 284 1.07 15.69 -2.85
C ASN A 284 1.92 16.72 -3.63
N ARG A 285 1.46 17.97 -3.77
CA ARG A 285 2.30 19.03 -4.39
C ARG A 285 3.62 19.21 -3.65
N LYS A 286 3.58 19.27 -2.32
CA LYS A 286 4.80 19.41 -1.49
C LYS A 286 5.69 18.18 -1.63
N ASN A 287 5.10 16.99 -1.68
CA ASN A 287 5.84 15.74 -1.87
C ASN A 287 6.56 15.72 -3.22
N ILE A 288 5.86 16.03 -4.31
CA ILE A 288 6.40 16.05 -5.68
C ILE A 288 7.56 17.06 -5.77
N THR A 289 7.40 18.27 -5.26
CA THR A 289 8.48 19.27 -5.23
C THR A 289 9.72 18.76 -4.51
N LYS A 290 9.56 18.17 -3.31
CA LYS A 290 10.68 17.63 -2.53
C LYS A 290 11.34 16.42 -3.20
N LEU A 291 10.55 15.52 -3.77
CA LEU A 291 11.08 14.34 -4.47
C LEU A 291 11.85 14.73 -5.73
N LYS A 292 11.34 15.68 -6.52
CA LYS A 292 12.03 16.22 -7.69
C LYS A 292 13.39 16.83 -7.33
N GLN A 293 13.45 17.58 -6.23
CA GLN A 293 14.69 18.20 -5.75
C GLN A 293 15.72 17.20 -5.20
N SER A 294 15.29 16.00 -4.82
CA SER A 294 16.14 15.00 -4.15
C SER A 294 16.34 13.72 -4.96
N GLN A 295 15.78 13.64 -6.17
CA GLN A 295 16.02 12.51 -7.07
C GLN A 295 17.44 12.58 -7.61
N ASN A 296 18.17 11.48 -7.51
CA ASN A 296 19.51 11.35 -8.08
C ASN A 296 19.45 11.32 -9.61
N GLU A 297 20.59 11.58 -10.27
CA GLU A 297 20.70 11.54 -11.74
C GLU A 297 20.32 10.17 -12.33
N ASP A 298 20.63 9.08 -11.61
CA ASP A 298 20.29 7.72 -12.01
C ASP A 298 18.81 7.35 -11.79
N GLY A 299 18.01 8.27 -11.23
CA GLY A 299 16.58 8.12 -10.95
C GLY A 299 16.25 7.63 -9.54
N SER A 300 17.25 7.28 -8.73
CA SER A 300 17.05 6.75 -7.39
C SER A 300 16.78 7.82 -6.32
N TRP A 301 16.31 7.37 -5.16
CA TRP A 301 16.36 8.13 -3.90
C TRP A 301 17.12 7.33 -2.85
N GLY A 302 18.02 8.00 -2.13
CA GLY A 302 18.73 7.42 -0.98
C GLY A 302 17.93 7.54 0.33
N GLY A 303 18.21 6.66 1.28
CA GLY A 303 17.58 6.68 2.60
C GLY A 303 18.07 5.58 3.53
N GLN A 304 17.48 5.53 4.73
CA GLN A 304 17.97 4.73 5.86
C GLN A 304 17.99 3.22 5.62
N PHE A 305 17.11 2.69 4.76
CA PHE A 305 16.93 1.24 4.54
C PHE A 305 17.33 0.80 3.13
N GLY A 306 18.36 1.43 2.58
CA GLY A 306 18.85 1.13 1.23
C GLY A 306 18.12 1.91 0.14
N THR A 307 18.78 1.99 -1.01
CA THR A 307 18.33 2.76 -2.17
C THR A 307 17.13 2.11 -2.85
N THR A 308 17.06 0.76 -2.87
CA THR A 308 15.92 0.05 -3.46
C THR A 308 14.63 0.34 -2.68
N PHE A 309 14.66 0.21 -1.36
CA PHE A 309 13.50 0.54 -0.52
C PHE A 309 13.12 2.01 -0.67
N SER A 310 14.11 2.90 -0.58
CA SER A 310 13.88 4.34 -0.61
C SER A 310 13.29 4.79 -1.94
N THR A 311 13.79 4.26 -3.06
CA THR A 311 13.23 4.52 -4.39
C THR A 311 11.81 3.98 -4.51
N SER A 312 11.57 2.73 -4.09
CA SER A 312 10.23 2.10 -4.16
C SER A 312 9.19 2.87 -3.35
N ALA A 313 9.53 3.27 -2.12
CA ALA A 313 8.64 4.02 -1.25
C ALA A 313 8.37 5.45 -1.74
N SER A 314 9.38 6.11 -2.33
CA SER A 314 9.20 7.40 -3.00
C SER A 314 8.24 7.28 -4.19
N LEU A 315 8.44 6.28 -5.06
CA LEU A 315 7.55 6.01 -6.19
C LEU A 315 6.12 5.71 -5.73
N LEU A 316 5.94 4.80 -4.77
CA LEU A 316 4.62 4.49 -4.22
C LEU A 316 3.94 5.71 -3.59
N SER A 317 4.69 6.68 -3.07
CA SER A 317 4.09 7.90 -2.50
C SER A 317 3.49 8.86 -3.55
N ILE A 318 3.92 8.75 -4.80
CA ILE A 318 3.39 9.52 -5.94
C ILE A 318 2.53 8.66 -6.88
N ALA A 319 2.49 7.34 -6.68
CA ALA A 319 1.71 6.42 -7.51
C ALA A 319 0.20 6.59 -7.37
N LEU A 320 -0.28 7.18 -6.28
CA LEU A 320 -1.70 7.49 -6.06
C LEU A 320 -2.24 8.56 -7.03
N ASN A 321 -1.37 9.20 -7.80
CA ASN A 321 -1.76 10.03 -8.94
C ASN A 321 -2.27 9.18 -10.13
N TYR A 322 -1.86 7.91 -10.23
CA TYR A 322 -2.30 6.99 -11.28
C TYR A 322 -3.49 6.13 -10.87
N ARG A 323 -3.51 5.66 -9.60
CA ARG A 323 -4.60 4.88 -8.99
C ARG A 323 -4.83 3.49 -9.61
N PHE A 324 -3.76 2.83 -10.07
CA PHE A 324 -3.87 1.50 -10.67
C PHE A 324 -3.84 0.33 -9.68
N LEU A 325 -3.32 0.52 -8.46
CA LEU A 325 -3.34 -0.54 -7.45
C LEU A 325 -4.70 -0.65 -6.76
N PRO A 326 -5.28 -1.86 -6.63
CA PRO A 326 -6.53 -2.08 -5.89
C PRO A 326 -6.56 -1.52 -4.47
N ILE A 327 -5.43 -1.48 -3.75
CA ILE A 327 -5.39 -0.90 -2.39
C ILE A 327 -5.66 0.61 -2.36
N TYR A 328 -5.55 1.32 -3.49
CA TYR A 328 -5.80 2.76 -3.57
C TYR A 328 -7.28 3.12 -3.76
N GLU A 329 -8.19 2.15 -3.87
CA GLU A 329 -9.62 2.42 -4.03
C GLU A 329 -10.25 3.11 -2.81
N ARG A 330 -11.05 4.15 -3.05
CA ARG A 330 -11.71 4.96 -2.00
C ARG A 330 -13.05 4.40 -1.57
#